data_AF-A0A7X7PK47-F1
#
_entry.id   AF-A0A7X7PK47-F1
#
_cell.length_a   1.000
_cell.length_b   1.000
_cell.length_c   1.000
_cell.angle_alpha   90.00
_cell.angle_beta   90.00
_cell.angle_gamma   90.00
#
_symmetry.space_group_name_H-M   'P 1'
#
loop_
_entity.id
_entity.type
_entity.pdbx_description
1 polymer ?
#
loop_
_entity_poly.entity_id
_entity_poly.type
_entity_poly.pdbx_seq_one_letter_code
_entity_poly.pdbx_strand_id
1 'polypeptide(L)'
;MRDGKIVAVGRDIDAPPGVRVIDATGKWVTPGVIDSHSHLGDYPAPGVDAVSDGNEMVNPNTAEVWAEHSVWPQDPQFDLARAGGITALQILPGSANLFGGRGVTVKNVPSVTVQGMKFPGAPYGLKMACGENPKRVYGQRGGPATRMGNVAGYRTGWIRAAQYLEDMKSDGRRPTRDLELETLAGVLEGDILVQHHCYRADEMAQVIDVADEFGYKVSSFHHAVEAYKIGELLKERDICASIWADWWGFKL
;
A
#
# COMPACT_ATOMS: atom_id res chain seq x y z
N MET A 1 -28.19 9.11 -9.66
CA MET A 1 -27.55 7.87 -9.18
C MET A 1 -28.62 6.84 -8.85
N ARG A 2 -28.31 5.55 -8.95
CA ARG A 2 -29.18 4.44 -8.53
C ARG A 2 -28.29 3.35 -7.92
N ASP A 3 -28.70 2.78 -6.78
CA ASP A 3 -27.97 1.71 -6.07
C ASP A 3 -26.47 2.02 -5.86
N GLY A 4 -26.17 3.27 -5.48
CA GLY A 4 -24.79 3.74 -5.25
C GLY A 4 -23.95 3.94 -6.52
N LYS A 5 -24.54 3.82 -7.72
CA LYS A 5 -23.84 3.97 -9.00
C LYS A 5 -24.30 5.20 -9.79
N ILE A 6 -23.38 5.74 -10.60
CA ILE A 6 -23.68 6.77 -11.59
C ILE A 6 -24.35 6.08 -12.79
N VAL A 7 -25.53 6.57 -13.19
CA VAL A 7 -26.33 5.99 -14.29
C VAL A 7 -26.35 6.86 -15.55
N ALA A 8 -26.03 8.15 -15.42
CA ALA A 8 -25.95 9.10 -16.51
C ALA A 8 -25.09 10.31 -16.08
N VAL A 9 -24.38 10.91 -17.04
CA VAL A 9 -23.61 12.17 -16.90
C VAL A 9 -23.82 12.99 -18.17
N GLY A 10 -24.17 14.26 -18.05
CA GLY A 10 -24.60 15.10 -19.18
C GLY A 10 -25.13 16.46 -18.73
N ARG A 11 -25.41 17.36 -19.68
CA ARG A 11 -25.85 18.74 -19.40
C ARG A 11 -27.34 18.86 -19.11
N ASP A 12 -28.16 18.11 -19.85
CA ASP A 12 -29.62 18.22 -19.81
C ASP A 12 -30.22 16.84 -19.52
N ILE A 13 -29.92 16.30 -18.33
CA ILE A 13 -30.47 15.02 -17.88
C ILE A 13 -31.74 15.28 -17.08
N ASP A 14 -32.87 14.83 -17.61
CA ASP A 14 -34.12 14.84 -16.87
C ASP A 14 -34.07 13.90 -15.67
N ALA A 15 -34.45 14.41 -14.50
CA ALA A 15 -34.60 13.60 -13.30
C ALA A 15 -35.86 12.71 -13.44
N PRO A 16 -35.74 11.37 -13.38
CA PRO A 16 -36.91 10.51 -13.37
C PRO A 16 -37.82 10.80 -12.17
N PRO A 17 -39.13 10.50 -12.26
CA PRO A 17 -40.06 10.68 -11.14
C PRO A 17 -39.56 9.95 -9.87
N GLY A 18 -39.74 10.60 -8.72
CA GLY A 18 -39.38 10.03 -7.41
C GLY A 18 -37.89 10.08 -7.06
N VAL A 19 -37.05 10.70 -7.89
CA VAL A 19 -35.63 10.92 -7.58
C VAL A 19 -35.46 12.23 -6.82
N ARG A 20 -34.63 12.21 -5.76
CA ARG A 20 -34.21 13.44 -5.06
C ARG A 20 -33.34 14.29 -5.98
N VAL A 21 -33.79 15.50 -6.26
CA VAL A 21 -33.00 16.53 -6.96
C VAL A 21 -32.24 17.35 -5.92
N ILE A 22 -30.94 17.53 -6.15
CA ILE A 22 -30.08 18.41 -5.35
C ILE A 22 -29.63 19.53 -6.28
N ASP A 23 -30.05 20.76 -6.00
CA ASP A 23 -29.60 21.94 -6.74
C ASP A 23 -28.17 22.29 -6.32
N ALA A 24 -27.23 22.10 -7.25
CA ALA A 24 -25.81 22.39 -7.08
C ALA A 24 -25.39 23.62 -7.90
N THR A 25 -26.31 24.53 -8.23
CA THR A 25 -26.01 25.77 -8.96
C THR A 25 -24.90 26.56 -8.25
N GLY A 26 -23.85 26.91 -9.01
CA GLY A 26 -22.68 27.60 -8.48
C GLY A 26 -21.76 26.75 -7.58
N LYS A 27 -21.94 25.41 -7.56
CA LYS A 27 -21.09 24.46 -6.84
C LYS A 27 -20.31 23.58 -7.81
N TRP A 28 -19.30 22.90 -7.26
CA TRP A 28 -18.52 21.89 -7.96
C TRP A 28 -18.96 20.50 -7.50
N VAL A 29 -19.14 19.60 -8.47
CA VAL A 29 -19.35 18.17 -8.23
C VAL A 29 -18.16 17.44 -8.83
N THR A 30 -17.41 16.76 -7.98
CA THR A 30 -16.22 16.01 -8.37
C THR A 30 -16.37 14.55 -7.97
N PRO A 31 -15.60 13.63 -8.59
CA PRO A 31 -15.32 12.35 -7.96
C PRO A 31 -14.71 12.57 -6.58
N GLY A 32 -14.90 11.60 -5.69
CA GLY A 32 -14.16 11.58 -4.43
C GLY A 32 -12.67 11.32 -4.69
N VAL A 33 -11.81 11.94 -3.88
CA VAL A 33 -10.36 11.76 -3.96
C VAL A 33 -10.00 10.36 -3.44
N ILE A 34 -9.02 9.74 -4.08
CA ILE A 34 -8.45 8.45 -3.70
C ILE A 34 -7.02 8.72 -3.20
N ASP A 35 -6.76 8.38 -1.96
CA ASP A 35 -5.42 8.41 -1.40
C ASP A 35 -4.76 7.02 -1.55
N SER A 36 -3.78 6.90 -2.44
CA SER A 36 -3.11 5.62 -2.72
C SER A 36 -2.05 5.23 -1.70
N HIS A 37 -1.74 6.08 -0.71
CA HIS A 37 -0.78 5.74 0.34
C HIS A 37 -1.15 6.51 1.61
N SER A 38 -1.79 5.81 2.54
CA SER A 38 -2.18 6.37 3.81
C SER A 38 -1.71 5.53 4.99
N HIS A 39 -1.66 6.18 6.15
CA HIS A 39 -1.44 5.54 7.45
C HIS A 39 -2.55 5.92 8.45
N LEU A 40 -3.68 6.46 7.97
CA LEU A 40 -4.81 6.81 8.85
C LEU A 40 -5.34 5.57 9.58
N GLY A 41 -5.73 5.76 10.84
CA GLY A 41 -6.13 4.66 11.72
C GLY A 41 -4.96 3.88 12.32
N ASP A 42 -3.86 3.66 11.60
CA ASP A 42 -2.63 3.03 12.12
C ASP A 42 -1.73 4.03 12.88
N TYR A 43 -1.83 5.31 12.53
CA TYR A 43 -1.24 6.45 13.25
C TYR A 43 -2.32 7.49 13.55
N PRO A 44 -3.20 7.24 14.54
CA PRO A 44 -4.36 8.08 14.80
C PRO A 44 -4.01 9.39 15.50
N ALA A 45 -4.95 10.34 15.47
CA ALA A 45 -4.84 11.60 16.21
C ALA A 45 -5.68 11.60 17.50
N PRO A 46 -5.18 12.14 18.63
CA PRO A 46 -3.81 12.61 18.82
C PRO A 46 -2.80 11.46 18.81
N GLY A 47 -1.66 11.66 18.15
CA GLY A 47 -0.61 10.66 18.07
C GLY A 47 0.12 10.52 19.39
N VAL A 48 0.12 9.32 19.96
CA VAL A 48 0.90 8.93 21.13
C VAL A 48 1.53 7.56 20.91
N ASP A 49 2.59 7.23 21.64
CA ASP A 49 3.32 5.96 21.46
C ASP A 49 2.41 4.72 21.57
N ALA A 50 1.40 4.77 22.43
CA ALA A 50 0.47 3.66 22.69
C ALA A 50 -0.47 3.31 21.53
N VAL A 51 -0.52 4.15 20.48
CA VAL A 51 -1.38 3.97 19.30
C VAL A 51 -0.55 4.02 18.00
N SER A 52 0.77 3.84 18.12
CA SER A 52 1.74 3.98 17.02
C SER A 52 1.92 2.65 16.29
N ASP A 53 0.84 2.11 15.72
CA ASP A 53 0.79 0.72 15.21
C ASP A 53 1.21 0.57 13.73
N GLY A 54 1.63 1.66 13.08
CA GLY A 54 1.96 1.63 11.64
C GLY A 54 3.31 1.00 11.25
N ASN A 55 4.17 0.55 12.18
CA ASN A 55 5.40 -0.20 11.84
C ASN A 55 5.72 -1.28 12.88
N GLU A 56 5.69 -2.55 12.47
CA GLU A 56 6.07 -3.69 13.31
C GLU A 56 7.59 -3.91 13.28
N MET A 57 8.34 -3.12 14.05
CA MET A 57 9.81 -3.02 13.93
C MET A 57 10.61 -4.09 14.69
N VAL A 58 10.10 -5.33 14.73
CA VAL A 58 10.74 -6.47 15.42
C VAL A 58 11.54 -7.36 14.47
N ASN A 59 11.24 -7.36 13.17
CA ASN A 59 11.95 -8.12 12.14
C ASN A 59 11.93 -7.36 10.79
N PRO A 60 13.04 -7.34 10.02
CA PRO A 60 13.03 -6.71 8.69
C PRO A 60 12.02 -7.34 7.70
N ASN A 61 11.61 -8.59 7.90
CA ASN A 61 10.51 -9.22 7.18
C ASN A 61 9.36 -9.50 8.16
N THR A 62 8.24 -8.83 7.96
CA THR A 62 6.98 -9.05 8.68
C THR A 62 5.83 -9.21 7.69
N ALA A 63 6.04 -9.92 6.58
CA ALA A 63 5.03 -10.08 5.54
C ALA A 63 3.74 -10.78 6.03
N GLU A 64 3.79 -11.43 7.20
CA GLU A 64 2.67 -12.05 7.89
C GLU A 64 1.71 -11.06 8.58
N VAL A 65 2.11 -9.80 8.81
CA VAL A 65 1.26 -8.78 9.47
C VAL A 65 0.45 -7.96 8.47
N TRP A 66 -0.67 -7.39 8.94
CA TRP A 66 -1.68 -6.76 8.09
C TRP A 66 -2.14 -5.47 8.76
N ALA A 67 -2.03 -4.34 8.06
CA ALA A 67 -2.49 -3.04 8.54
C ALA A 67 -3.97 -3.07 8.93
N GLU A 68 -4.81 -3.89 8.28
CA GLU A 68 -6.23 -3.98 8.65
C GLU A 68 -6.48 -4.41 10.10
N HIS A 69 -5.49 -5.04 10.76
CA HIS A 69 -5.62 -5.43 12.17
C HIS A 69 -5.28 -4.30 13.15
N SER A 70 -4.61 -3.23 12.70
CA SER A 70 -4.24 -2.06 13.52
C SER A 70 -5.12 -0.84 13.25
N VAL A 71 -5.78 -0.76 12.09
CA VAL A 71 -6.63 0.39 11.75
C VAL A 71 -7.69 0.64 12.82
N TRP A 72 -7.58 1.77 13.52
CA TRP A 72 -8.63 2.26 14.41
C TRP A 72 -9.70 3.04 13.62
N PRO A 73 -10.88 2.48 13.34
CA PRO A 73 -11.86 3.09 12.41
C PRO A 73 -12.47 4.41 12.91
N GLN A 74 -12.31 4.70 14.20
CA GLN A 74 -12.85 5.88 14.86
C GLN A 74 -11.80 6.99 15.03
N ASP A 75 -10.63 6.85 14.42
CA ASP A 75 -9.64 7.93 14.31
C ASP A 75 -10.31 9.20 13.72
N PRO A 76 -10.31 10.34 14.44
CA PRO A 76 -10.95 11.56 13.97
C PRO A 76 -10.36 12.09 12.65
N GLN A 77 -9.17 11.63 12.26
CA GLN A 77 -8.59 11.98 10.96
C GLN A 77 -9.40 11.43 9.78
N PHE A 78 -10.17 10.34 9.93
CA PHE A 78 -11.05 9.86 8.85
C PHE A 78 -12.14 10.88 8.52
N ASP A 79 -12.74 11.49 9.54
CA ASP A 79 -13.75 12.54 9.39
C ASP A 79 -13.17 13.78 8.73
N LEU A 80 -11.96 14.19 9.17
CA LEU A 80 -11.22 15.28 8.57
C LEU A 80 -10.90 15.01 7.08
N ALA A 81 -10.43 13.80 6.76
CA ALA A 81 -10.15 13.38 5.40
C ALA A 81 -11.42 13.37 4.52
N ARG A 82 -12.57 12.93 5.04
CA ARG A 82 -13.86 13.02 4.31
C ARG A 82 -14.27 14.46 4.07
N ALA A 83 -14.10 15.34 5.05
CA ALA A 83 -14.38 16.77 4.87
C ALA A 83 -13.48 17.40 3.79
N GLY A 84 -12.26 16.88 3.61
CA GLY A 84 -11.35 17.21 2.50
C GLY A 84 -11.67 16.52 1.17
N GLY A 85 -12.73 15.71 1.09
CA GLY A 85 -13.16 15.02 -0.13
C GLY A 85 -12.54 13.65 -0.39
N ILE A 86 -11.77 13.09 0.55
CA ILE A 86 -11.18 11.76 0.43
C ILE A 86 -12.24 10.69 0.72
N THR A 87 -12.48 9.82 -0.26
CA THR A 87 -13.55 8.81 -0.19
C THR A 87 -13.04 7.37 -0.22
N ALA A 88 -11.79 7.15 -0.63
CA ALA A 88 -11.13 5.87 -0.55
C ALA A 88 -9.65 6.06 -0.21
N LEU A 89 -9.10 5.15 0.57
CA LEU A 89 -7.69 5.16 0.97
C LEU A 89 -7.11 3.75 0.84
N GLN A 90 -5.84 3.65 0.46
CA GLN A 90 -5.04 2.46 0.70
C GLN A 90 -4.23 2.66 1.98
N ILE A 91 -4.63 1.99 3.06
CA ILE A 91 -3.94 2.04 4.35
C ILE A 91 -2.92 0.92 4.37
N LEU A 92 -1.68 1.23 4.71
CA LEU A 92 -0.56 0.29 4.60
C LEU A 92 0.51 0.58 5.65
N PRO A 93 1.34 -0.42 6.02
CA PRO A 93 2.43 -0.22 6.97
C PRO A 93 3.39 0.89 6.52
N GLY A 94 4.21 1.38 7.43
CA GLY A 94 5.24 2.37 7.16
C GLY A 94 6.40 1.82 6.33
N SER A 95 7.59 2.42 6.47
CA SER A 95 8.77 2.09 5.68
C SER A 95 9.94 1.58 6.53
N ALA A 96 9.67 1.16 7.77
CA ALA A 96 10.72 0.66 8.64
C ALA A 96 11.27 -0.69 8.18
N ASN A 97 10.45 -1.57 7.61
CA ASN A 97 10.82 -2.96 7.29
C ASN A 97 11.10 -3.14 5.79
N LEU A 98 11.90 -4.15 5.44
CA LEU A 98 12.07 -4.56 4.04
C LEU A 98 10.74 -5.07 3.46
N PHE A 99 10.03 -5.88 4.24
CA PHE A 99 8.65 -6.30 4.00
C PHE A 99 7.83 -5.88 5.22
N GLY A 100 6.99 -4.87 5.07
CA GLY A 100 6.22 -4.27 6.18
C GLY A 100 4.90 -4.97 6.48
N GLY A 101 4.40 -5.81 5.58
CA GLY A 101 3.11 -6.48 5.72
C GLY A 101 2.05 -5.99 4.74
N ARG A 102 0.85 -6.55 4.83
CA ARG A 102 -0.25 -6.28 3.91
C ARG A 102 -0.92 -4.94 4.21
N GLY A 103 -1.20 -4.16 3.17
CA GLY A 103 -2.09 -3.01 3.21
C GLY A 103 -3.52 -3.36 2.78
N VAL A 104 -4.48 -2.54 3.19
CA VAL A 104 -5.92 -2.70 2.92
C VAL A 104 -6.48 -1.47 2.22
N THR A 105 -7.28 -1.67 1.18
CA THR A 105 -8.04 -0.58 0.55
C THR A 105 -9.40 -0.45 1.22
N VAL A 106 -9.72 0.76 1.66
CA VAL A 106 -10.97 1.07 2.37
C VAL A 106 -11.73 2.20 1.67
N LYS A 107 -13.05 2.16 1.76
CA LYS A 107 -13.90 3.34 1.61
C LYS A 107 -13.85 4.13 2.90
N ASN A 108 -13.64 5.43 2.79
CA ASN A 108 -13.72 6.33 3.94
C ASN A 108 -15.20 6.58 4.25
N VAL A 109 -15.80 5.67 5.02
CA VAL A 109 -17.18 5.75 5.51
C VAL A 109 -17.19 5.53 7.02
N PRO A 110 -18.10 6.18 7.79
CA PRO A 110 -18.23 5.91 9.21
C PRO A 110 -18.51 4.43 9.48
N SER A 111 -17.70 3.82 10.33
CA SER A 111 -17.81 2.43 10.75
C SER A 111 -17.14 2.24 12.10
N VAL A 112 -17.57 1.23 12.84
CA VAL A 112 -16.90 0.80 14.08
C VAL A 112 -15.88 -0.33 13.85
N THR A 113 -15.84 -0.89 12.63
CA THR A 113 -14.88 -1.93 12.24
C THR A 113 -14.23 -1.59 10.90
N VAL A 114 -12.98 -2.03 10.69
CA VAL A 114 -12.33 -1.93 9.38
C VAL A 114 -13.10 -2.71 8.31
N GLN A 115 -13.75 -3.83 8.69
CA GLN A 115 -14.52 -4.65 7.76
C GLN A 115 -15.70 -3.88 7.16
N GLY A 116 -16.36 -3.02 7.94
CA GLY A 116 -17.39 -2.09 7.44
C GLY A 116 -16.84 -1.00 6.51
N MET A 117 -15.53 -0.78 6.49
CA MET A 117 -14.87 0.17 5.59
C MET A 117 -14.26 -0.50 4.36
N LYS A 118 -14.03 -1.82 4.34
CA LYS A 118 -13.29 -2.47 3.24
C LYS A 118 -13.88 -2.17 1.88
N PHE A 119 -12.99 -1.83 0.94
CA PHE A 119 -13.38 -1.60 -0.43
C PHE A 119 -13.67 -2.95 -1.09
N PRO A 120 -14.92 -3.22 -1.54
CA PRO A 120 -15.28 -4.55 -2.03
C PRO A 120 -14.45 -4.96 -3.26
N GLY A 121 -13.86 -6.15 -3.19
CA GLY A 121 -13.07 -6.73 -4.29
C GLY A 121 -11.71 -6.07 -4.53
N ALA A 122 -11.29 -5.11 -3.70
CA ALA A 122 -9.95 -4.55 -3.80
C ALA A 122 -8.90 -5.60 -3.39
N PRO A 123 -7.82 -5.78 -4.17
CA PRO A 123 -6.74 -6.67 -3.79
C PRO A 123 -5.99 -6.14 -2.57
N TYR A 124 -5.32 -7.03 -1.85
CA TYR A 124 -4.34 -6.62 -0.86
C TYR A 124 -3.10 -6.06 -1.57
N GLY A 125 -2.43 -5.12 -0.92
CA GLY A 125 -1.07 -4.71 -1.29
C GLY A 125 -0.06 -5.29 -0.31
N LEU A 126 1.18 -5.55 -0.73
CA LEU A 126 2.30 -5.80 0.17
C LEU A 126 3.17 -4.54 0.24
N LYS A 127 3.30 -3.95 1.42
CA LYS A 127 4.22 -2.84 1.62
C LYS A 127 5.65 -3.37 1.75
N MET A 128 6.55 -2.80 0.97
CA MET A 128 7.99 -2.99 1.07
C MET A 128 8.69 -1.63 1.15
N ALA A 129 9.96 -1.61 1.57
CA ALA A 129 10.74 -0.37 1.57
C ALA A 129 12.21 -0.60 1.23
N CYS A 130 12.76 0.32 0.42
CA CYS A 130 14.16 0.46 0.03
C CYS A 130 14.86 1.59 0.82
N GLY A 131 16.14 1.79 0.58
CA GLY A 131 16.81 3.02 1.01
C GLY A 131 17.13 3.09 2.49
N GLU A 132 17.09 4.33 2.97
CA GLU A 132 17.60 4.72 4.29
C GLU A 132 16.80 4.14 5.45
N ASN A 133 15.49 3.96 5.30
CA ASN A 133 14.61 3.67 6.43
C ASN A 133 14.87 2.28 7.02
N PRO A 134 14.86 1.19 6.23
CA PRO A 134 15.17 -0.14 6.77
C PRO A 134 16.56 -0.23 7.38
N LYS A 135 17.58 0.28 6.67
CA LYS A 135 18.95 0.21 7.17
C LYS A 135 19.18 1.02 8.45
N ARG A 136 18.42 2.11 8.65
CA ARG A 136 18.50 2.94 9.86
C ARG A 136 17.81 2.26 11.04
N VAL A 137 16.66 1.62 10.82
CA VAL A 137 15.92 0.90 11.88
C VAL A 137 16.70 -0.34 12.32
N TYR A 138 17.19 -1.12 11.37
CA TYR A 138 17.74 -2.45 11.65
C TYR A 138 19.26 -2.52 11.75
N GLY A 139 19.98 -1.45 11.42
CA GLY A 139 21.45 -1.47 11.37
C GLY A 139 22.12 -1.86 12.70
N GLN A 140 21.45 -1.61 13.82
CA GLN A 140 21.90 -2.02 15.17
C GLN A 140 21.08 -3.19 15.75
N ARG A 141 20.17 -3.79 14.95
CA ARG A 141 19.23 -4.85 15.36
C ARG A 141 19.42 -6.15 14.58
N GLY A 142 20.65 -6.44 14.15
CA GLY A 142 20.96 -7.64 13.34
C GLY A 142 20.86 -7.46 11.83
N GLY A 143 20.51 -6.26 11.35
CA GLY A 143 20.52 -5.90 9.94
C GLY A 143 19.15 -5.95 9.25
N PRO A 144 19.02 -5.30 8.09
CA PRO A 144 20.10 -4.74 7.27
C PRO A 144 20.69 -3.44 7.84
N ALA A 145 21.98 -3.20 7.59
CA ALA A 145 22.70 -1.97 7.95
C ALA A 145 23.17 -1.15 6.73
N THR A 146 22.96 -1.69 5.53
CA THR A 146 23.38 -1.10 4.25
C THR A 146 22.33 -1.35 3.18
N ARG A 147 22.38 -0.59 2.07
CA ARG A 147 21.50 -0.81 0.91
C ARG A 147 21.73 -2.18 0.27
N MET A 148 22.99 -2.66 0.25
CA MET A 148 23.31 -4.02 -0.18
C MET A 148 22.65 -5.07 0.73
N GLY A 149 22.60 -4.80 2.04
CA GLY A 149 21.88 -5.63 3.01
C GLY A 149 20.37 -5.65 2.75
N ASN A 150 19.77 -4.51 2.36
CA ASN A 150 18.36 -4.49 1.96
C ASN A 150 18.10 -5.45 0.78
N VAL A 151 18.93 -5.36 -0.27
CA VAL A 151 18.81 -6.22 -1.47
C VAL A 151 18.99 -7.70 -1.13
N ALA A 152 19.99 -8.03 -0.30
CA ALA A 152 20.20 -9.40 0.18
C ALA A 152 18.99 -9.91 0.98
N GLY A 153 18.36 -9.05 1.79
CA GLY A 153 17.14 -9.38 2.52
C GLY A 153 15.94 -9.64 1.62
N TYR A 154 15.73 -8.84 0.56
CA TYR A 154 14.67 -9.12 -0.43
C TYR A 154 14.88 -10.46 -1.10
N ARG A 155 16.09 -10.72 -1.63
CA ARG A 155 16.42 -11.99 -2.28
C ARG A 155 16.18 -13.17 -1.35
N THR A 156 16.57 -13.05 -0.08
CA THR A 156 16.33 -14.11 0.92
C THR A 156 14.85 -14.41 1.09
N GLY A 157 14.01 -13.38 1.22
CA GLY A 157 12.55 -13.55 1.31
C GLY A 157 11.95 -14.19 0.06
N TRP A 158 12.33 -13.70 -1.12
CA TRP A 158 11.79 -14.20 -2.38
C TRP A 158 12.25 -15.62 -2.73
N ILE A 159 13.49 -16.00 -2.44
CA ILE A 159 13.97 -17.39 -2.59
C ILE A 159 13.12 -18.34 -1.74
N ARG A 160 12.86 -17.97 -0.48
CA ARG A 160 12.01 -18.78 0.41
C ARG A 160 10.57 -18.89 -0.10
N ALA A 161 10.00 -17.80 -0.61
CA ALA A 161 8.66 -17.78 -1.16
C ALA A 161 8.52 -18.62 -2.44
N ALA A 162 9.51 -18.54 -3.34
CA ALA A 162 9.55 -19.36 -4.54
C ALA A 162 9.63 -20.86 -4.22
N GLN A 163 10.48 -21.24 -3.24
CA GLN A 163 10.54 -22.62 -2.77
C GLN A 163 9.21 -23.06 -2.15
N TYR A 164 8.59 -22.22 -1.32
CA TYR A 164 7.29 -22.52 -0.72
C TYR A 164 6.22 -22.80 -1.77
N LEU A 165 6.18 -22.02 -2.86
CA LEU A 165 5.27 -22.24 -3.99
C LEU A 165 5.55 -23.53 -4.74
N GLU A 166 6.82 -23.88 -4.94
CA GLU A 166 7.21 -25.16 -5.56
C GLU A 166 6.74 -26.34 -4.70
N ASP A 167 7.00 -26.28 -3.39
CA ASP A 167 6.62 -27.31 -2.44
C ASP A 167 5.10 -27.47 -2.36
N MET A 168 4.34 -26.37 -2.40
CA MET A 168 2.87 -26.37 -2.44
C MET A 168 2.30 -27.08 -3.67
N LYS A 169 2.99 -27.00 -4.81
CA LYS A 169 2.61 -27.64 -6.08
C LYS A 169 3.07 -29.09 -6.19
N SER A 170 3.97 -29.53 -5.31
CA SER A 170 4.55 -30.87 -5.35
C SER A 170 3.66 -31.92 -4.69
N ASP A 171 3.59 -33.11 -5.30
CA ASP A 171 2.95 -34.26 -4.70
C ASP A 171 3.84 -34.81 -3.56
N GLY A 172 3.38 -34.68 -2.31
CA GLY A 172 4.02 -35.30 -1.14
C GLY A 172 5.01 -34.43 -0.36
N ARG A 173 5.27 -33.18 -0.75
CA ARG A 173 6.06 -32.21 0.06
C ARG A 173 5.31 -30.91 0.35
N ARG A 174 4.00 -30.99 0.61
CA ARG A 174 3.25 -29.80 1.02
C ARG A 174 3.92 -29.17 2.26
N PRO A 175 4.35 -27.90 2.19
CA PRO A 175 5.05 -27.27 3.29
C PRO A 175 4.08 -27.05 4.45
N THR A 176 4.64 -26.92 5.66
CA THR A 176 3.86 -26.39 6.79
C THR A 176 3.42 -24.98 6.45
N ARG A 177 2.16 -24.68 6.78
CA ARG A 177 1.58 -23.36 6.57
C ARG A 177 2.44 -22.26 7.22
N ASP A 178 2.83 -21.26 6.44
CA ASP A 178 3.63 -20.11 6.88
C ASP A 178 3.00 -18.82 6.33
N LEU A 179 2.48 -17.97 7.23
CA LEU A 179 1.76 -16.75 6.84
C LEU A 179 2.66 -15.70 6.17
N GLU A 180 3.95 -15.67 6.52
CA GLU A 180 4.93 -14.79 5.89
C GLU A 180 5.08 -15.21 4.43
N LEU A 181 5.34 -16.51 4.21
CA LEU A 181 5.54 -17.06 2.88
C LEU A 181 4.25 -17.11 2.05
N GLU A 182 3.07 -17.28 2.66
CA GLU A 182 1.77 -17.16 1.96
C GLU A 182 1.56 -15.75 1.39
N THR A 183 1.96 -14.70 2.11
CA THR A 183 1.90 -13.33 1.57
C THR A 183 2.86 -13.15 0.39
N LEU A 184 4.10 -13.60 0.53
CA LEU A 184 5.09 -13.46 -0.54
C LEU A 184 4.74 -14.34 -1.76
N ALA A 185 4.23 -15.54 -1.53
CA ALA A 185 3.70 -16.44 -2.56
C ALA A 185 2.54 -15.78 -3.33
N GLY A 186 1.60 -15.14 -2.63
CA GLY A 186 0.51 -14.40 -3.26
C GLY A 186 1.00 -13.23 -4.14
N VAL A 187 2.16 -12.65 -3.85
CA VAL A 187 2.80 -11.67 -4.75
C VAL A 187 3.32 -12.35 -6.02
N LEU A 188 4.03 -13.48 -5.87
CA LEU A 188 4.59 -14.22 -7.01
C LEU A 188 3.50 -14.82 -7.92
N GLU A 189 2.31 -15.10 -7.37
CA GLU A 189 1.13 -15.54 -8.13
C GLU A 189 0.31 -14.38 -8.73
N GLY A 190 0.57 -13.13 -8.32
CA GLY A 190 -0.08 -11.93 -8.83
C GLY A 190 -1.35 -11.50 -8.09
N ASP A 191 -1.72 -12.17 -7.00
CA ASP A 191 -2.91 -11.87 -6.18
C ASP A 191 -2.70 -10.70 -5.20
N ILE A 192 -1.45 -10.43 -4.83
CA ILE A 192 -1.07 -9.34 -3.92
C ILE A 192 -0.16 -8.35 -4.64
N LEU A 193 -0.53 -7.07 -4.60
CA LEU A 193 0.14 -6.01 -5.36
C LEU A 193 1.30 -5.40 -4.56
N VAL A 194 2.51 -5.39 -5.13
CA VAL A 194 3.67 -4.79 -4.44
C VAL A 194 3.59 -3.27 -4.42
N GLN A 195 3.69 -2.71 -3.23
CA GLN A 195 3.68 -1.28 -2.93
C GLN A 195 5.03 -0.94 -2.28
N HIS A 196 5.92 -0.24 -2.99
CA HIS A 196 7.33 -0.18 -2.59
C HIS A 196 7.77 1.25 -2.26
N HIS A 197 8.04 1.53 -1.00
CA HIS A 197 8.66 2.79 -0.59
C HIS A 197 10.09 2.91 -1.12
N CYS A 198 10.35 3.92 -1.95
CA CYS A 198 11.69 4.15 -2.45
C CYS A 198 11.87 5.60 -2.91
N TYR A 199 12.97 6.25 -2.52
CA TYR A 199 13.19 7.66 -2.85
C TYR A 199 14.03 7.85 -4.12
N ARG A 200 15.18 7.18 -4.20
CA ARG A 200 16.20 7.42 -5.23
C ARG A 200 16.00 6.56 -6.47
N ALA A 201 16.43 7.11 -7.62
CA ALA A 201 16.26 6.47 -8.92
C ALA A 201 17.10 5.20 -9.07
N ASP A 202 18.34 5.21 -8.57
CA ASP A 202 19.22 4.04 -8.63
C ASP A 202 18.68 2.88 -7.76
N GLU A 203 18.08 3.20 -6.61
CA GLU A 203 17.47 2.19 -5.74
C GLU A 203 16.20 1.61 -6.35
N MET A 204 15.36 2.43 -6.99
CA MET A 204 14.20 1.94 -7.75
C MET A 204 14.62 1.00 -8.87
N ALA A 205 15.68 1.34 -9.63
CA ALA A 205 16.21 0.45 -10.67
C ALA A 205 16.68 -0.90 -10.09
N GLN A 206 17.39 -0.91 -8.95
CA GLN A 206 17.78 -2.15 -8.28
C GLN A 206 16.59 -2.98 -7.80
N VAL A 207 15.52 -2.34 -7.32
CA VAL A 207 14.29 -3.05 -6.94
C VAL A 207 13.59 -3.66 -8.16
N ILE A 208 13.61 -2.97 -9.32
CA ILE A 208 13.09 -3.50 -10.59
C ILE A 208 13.91 -4.71 -11.02
N ASP A 209 15.24 -4.66 -10.93
CA ASP A 209 16.10 -5.82 -11.26
C ASP A 209 15.76 -7.04 -10.38
N VAL A 210 15.51 -6.84 -9.08
CA VAL A 210 15.05 -7.92 -8.18
C VAL A 210 13.64 -8.40 -8.55
N ALA A 211 12.76 -7.50 -8.98
CA ALA A 211 11.41 -7.88 -9.44
C ALA A 211 11.48 -8.78 -10.69
N ASP A 212 12.32 -8.41 -11.66
CA ASP A 212 12.58 -9.19 -12.87
C ASP A 212 13.24 -10.55 -12.52
N GLU A 213 14.14 -10.60 -11.53
CA GLU A 213 14.80 -11.84 -11.05
C GLU A 213 13.81 -12.89 -10.52
N PHE A 214 12.78 -12.47 -9.77
CA PHE A 214 11.81 -13.38 -9.15
C PHE A 214 10.45 -13.45 -9.86
N GLY A 215 10.25 -12.65 -10.90
CA GLY A 215 9.02 -12.66 -11.69
C GLY A 215 7.82 -12.00 -11.00
N TYR A 216 8.03 -10.97 -10.18
CA TYR A 216 6.94 -10.13 -9.67
C TYR A 216 6.99 -8.72 -10.27
N LYS A 217 5.94 -7.94 -10.06
CA LYS A 217 5.85 -6.54 -10.51
C LYS A 217 5.65 -5.60 -9.34
N VAL A 218 6.44 -4.52 -9.29
CA VAL A 218 6.13 -3.36 -8.44
C VAL A 218 4.93 -2.63 -9.02
N SER A 219 3.84 -2.50 -8.25
CA SER A 219 2.65 -1.79 -8.72
C SER A 219 2.81 -0.28 -8.60
N SER A 220 3.36 0.20 -7.49
CA SER A 220 3.69 1.61 -7.31
C SER A 220 4.95 1.78 -6.47
N PHE A 221 5.82 2.70 -6.86
CA PHE A 221 6.84 3.25 -5.97
C PHE A 221 6.25 4.41 -5.15
N HIS A 222 6.43 4.37 -3.83
CA HIS A 222 5.93 5.39 -2.93
C HIS A 222 6.97 6.46 -2.65
N HIS A 223 6.48 7.71 -2.60
CA HIS A 223 7.24 8.96 -2.56
C HIS A 223 8.06 9.21 -3.81
N ALA A 224 8.86 8.23 -4.23
CA ALA A 224 9.48 8.15 -5.56
C ALA A 224 10.13 9.48 -5.99
N VAL A 225 10.84 10.11 -5.05
CA VAL A 225 11.33 11.49 -5.13
C VAL A 225 12.17 11.73 -6.40
N GLU A 226 12.94 10.73 -6.82
CA GLU A 226 13.76 10.80 -8.03
C GLU A 226 13.17 10.04 -9.23
N ALA A 227 11.90 9.64 -9.21
CA ALA A 227 11.27 8.91 -10.31
C ALA A 227 11.30 9.67 -11.63
N TYR A 228 11.33 11.01 -11.57
CA TYR A 228 11.49 11.86 -12.76
C TYR A 228 12.77 11.57 -13.55
N LYS A 229 13.81 10.96 -12.94
CA LYS A 229 15.05 10.57 -13.61
C LYS A 229 14.92 9.26 -14.41
N ILE A 230 13.91 8.45 -14.10
CA ILE A 230 13.71 7.10 -14.67
C ILE A 230 12.29 6.88 -15.21
N GLY A 231 11.62 7.96 -15.64
CA GLY A 231 10.22 7.90 -16.08
C GLY A 231 9.95 6.91 -17.22
N GLU A 232 10.83 6.84 -18.22
CA GLU A 232 10.67 5.86 -19.32
C GLU A 232 10.83 4.41 -18.82
N LEU A 233 11.77 4.14 -17.90
CA LEU A 233 11.91 2.82 -17.29
C LEU A 233 10.63 2.40 -16.54
N LEU A 234 10.04 3.31 -15.76
CA LEU A 234 8.79 3.04 -15.05
C LEU A 234 7.63 2.77 -16.02
N LYS A 235 7.54 3.56 -17.10
CA LYS A 235 6.53 3.41 -18.14
C LYS A 235 6.68 2.08 -18.90
N GLU A 236 7.89 1.69 -19.28
CA GLU A 236 8.19 0.43 -19.97
C GLU A 236 7.77 -0.80 -19.15
N ARG A 237 7.82 -0.70 -17.82
CA ARG A 237 7.43 -1.76 -16.88
C ARG A 237 6.01 -1.58 -16.32
N ASP A 238 5.27 -0.57 -16.77
CA ASP A 238 3.92 -0.22 -16.30
C ASP A 238 3.84 -0.04 -14.77
N ILE A 239 4.82 0.67 -14.20
CA ILE A 239 4.96 0.93 -12.76
C ILE A 239 4.49 2.35 -12.44
N CYS A 240 3.58 2.49 -11.48
CA CYS A 240 3.11 3.79 -11.01
C CYS A 240 4.10 4.45 -10.04
N ALA A 241 3.93 5.76 -9.84
CA ALA A 241 4.60 6.51 -8.77
C ALA A 241 3.56 7.25 -7.93
N SER A 242 3.48 6.93 -6.64
CA SER A 242 2.64 7.62 -5.66
C SER A 242 3.48 8.68 -4.94
N ILE A 243 3.50 9.88 -5.51
CA ILE A 243 4.30 11.02 -5.03
C ILE A 243 3.49 11.95 -4.12
N TRP A 244 4.18 12.80 -3.36
CA TRP A 244 3.52 13.88 -2.62
C TRP A 244 3.05 14.99 -3.56
N ALA A 245 1.95 15.67 -3.18
CA ALA A 245 1.47 16.85 -3.88
C ALA A 245 2.39 18.07 -3.66
N ASP A 246 3.17 18.06 -2.57
CA ASP A 246 4.12 19.10 -2.19
C ASP A 246 5.42 18.53 -1.59
N TRP A 247 6.31 19.41 -1.16
CA TRP A 247 7.58 19.02 -0.53
C TRP A 247 7.36 18.77 0.96
N TRP A 248 7.25 17.49 1.35
CA TRP A 248 7.03 17.10 2.74
C TRP A 248 8.21 16.32 3.34
N GLY A 249 8.64 16.71 4.55
CA GLY A 249 9.45 15.86 5.44
C GLY A 249 10.95 15.71 5.17
N PHE A 250 11.56 16.50 4.27
CA PHE A 250 13.01 16.51 3.95
C PHE A 250 13.66 15.11 4.02
N LYS A 251 13.21 14.20 3.16
CA LYS A 251 13.74 12.83 3.07
C LYS A 251 14.70 12.72 1.90
N LEU A 252 15.99 12.51 2.18
CA LEU A 252 17.10 12.18 1.26
C LEU A 252 18.28 11.57 2.02
#